data_AF-A0AA39C3R2-F1
#
_entry.id   AF-A0AA39C3R2-F1
#
_cell.length_a   1.000
_cell.length_b   1.000
_cell.length_c   1.000
_cell.angle_alpha   90.00
_cell.angle_beta   90.00
_cell.angle_gamma   90.00
#
_symmetry.space_group_name_H-M   'P 1'
#
loop_
_entity.id
_entity.type
_entity.pdbx_description
1 polymer ?
#
loop_
_entity_poly.entity_id
_entity_poly.type
_entity_poly.pdbx_seq_one_letter_code
_entity_poly.pdbx_strand_id
1 'polypeptide(L)'
;MYISEQEICRWDQTNPSKRNYIEGKKIASAGHIVKCGQLSETNNNDEVRFAAFCMQTSHLKNKPHEIYCSVSCDGKILTMVCTCKAGLGEKCKHTFGTLFYCTLIDLNTLPMLS
;
A
#
# COMPACT_ATOMS: atom_id res chain seq x y z
N MET A 1 12.27 5.24 -6.87
CA MET A 1 12.25 4.11 -5.91
C MET A 1 11.04 3.23 -6.17
N TYR A 2 11.23 1.92 -6.32
CA TYR A 2 10.16 0.94 -6.56
C TYR A 2 10.11 -0.11 -5.47
N ILE A 3 8.92 -0.64 -5.18
CA ILE A 3 8.76 -1.84 -4.38
C ILE A 3 8.80 -3.05 -5.32
N SER A 4 9.58 -4.08 -4.97
CA SER A 4 9.59 -5.33 -5.74
C SER A 4 8.55 -6.33 -5.22
N GLU A 5 8.01 -7.20 -6.08
CA GLU A 5 7.12 -8.28 -5.61
C GLU A 5 7.82 -9.23 -4.62
N GLN A 6 9.15 -9.39 -4.73
CA GLN A 6 9.94 -10.18 -3.79
C GLN A 6 9.93 -9.56 -2.39
N GLU A 7 10.04 -8.24 -2.31
CA GLU A 7 9.95 -7.51 -1.05
C GLU A 7 8.56 -7.62 -0.42
N ILE A 8 7.49 -7.59 -1.23
CA ILE A 8 6.12 -7.83 -0.74
C ILE A 8 6.02 -9.20 -0.06
N CYS A 9 6.57 -10.24 -0.69
CA CYS A 9 6.60 -11.59 -0.12
C CYS A 9 7.41 -11.65 1.18
N ARG A 10 8.57 -10.98 1.21
CA ARG A 10 9.47 -10.91 2.37
C ARG A 10 8.80 -10.22 3.56
N TRP A 11 8.19 -9.05 3.34
CA TRP A 11 7.53 -8.26 4.37
C TRP A 11 6.36 -9.02 5.02
N ASP A 12 5.55 -9.71 4.21
CA ASP A 12 4.47 -10.52 4.78
C ASP A 12 4.93 -11.88 5.35
N GLN A 13 6.17 -12.31 5.10
CA GLN A 13 6.59 -13.71 5.30
C GLN A 13 5.59 -14.67 4.62
N THR A 14 5.18 -14.30 3.41
CA THR A 14 4.05 -14.88 2.70
C THR A 14 4.48 -15.53 1.41
N ASN A 15 3.51 -16.13 0.72
CA ASN A 15 3.74 -16.64 -0.63
C ASN A 15 2.55 -16.29 -1.55
N PRO A 16 2.73 -16.36 -2.89
CA PRO A 16 1.71 -15.95 -3.85
C PRO A 16 0.36 -16.70 -3.77
N SER A 17 0.29 -17.83 -3.07
CA SER A 17 -0.96 -18.59 -2.89
C SER A 17 -1.84 -18.06 -1.77
N LYS A 18 -1.33 -17.17 -0.92
CA LYS A 18 -2.10 -16.63 0.21
C LYS A 18 -3.23 -15.72 -0.27
N ARG A 19 -4.38 -15.85 0.40
CA ARG A 19 -5.62 -15.15 0.01
C ARG A 19 -5.44 -13.63 -0.09
N ASN A 20 -4.78 -12.99 0.88
CA ASN A 20 -4.56 -11.53 0.87
C ASN A 20 -3.67 -11.08 -0.29
N TYR A 21 -2.70 -11.89 -0.69
CA TYR A 21 -1.86 -11.64 -1.86
C TYR A 21 -2.71 -11.67 -3.14
N ILE A 22 -3.50 -12.73 -3.33
CA ILE A 22 -4.37 -12.88 -4.52
C ILE A 22 -5.44 -11.79 -4.57
N GLU A 23 -6.13 -11.53 -3.47
CA GLU A 23 -7.15 -10.49 -3.39
C GLU A 23 -6.54 -9.08 -3.53
N GLY A 24 -5.34 -8.86 -3.04
CA GLY A 24 -4.60 -7.62 -3.22
C GLY A 24 -4.25 -7.34 -4.67
N LYS A 25 -3.74 -8.34 -5.42
CA LYS A 25 -3.52 -8.20 -6.87
C LYS A 25 -4.81 -7.80 -7.58
N LYS A 26 -5.94 -8.44 -7.24
CA LYS A 26 -7.25 -8.09 -7.81
C LYS A 26 -7.67 -6.64 -7.49
N ILE A 27 -7.40 -6.15 -6.28
CA ILE A 27 -7.68 -4.74 -5.89
C ILE A 27 -6.87 -3.77 -6.75
N ALA A 28 -5.57 -4.02 -6.92
CA ALA A 28 -4.71 -3.17 -7.73
C ALA A 28 -5.16 -3.16 -9.20
N SER A 29 -5.38 -4.34 -9.79
CA SER A 29 -5.82 -4.47 -11.19
C SER A 29 -7.22 -3.91 -11.46
N ALA A 30 -8.10 -3.89 -10.45
CA ALA A 30 -9.43 -3.32 -10.57
C ALA A 30 -9.46 -1.78 -10.47
N GLY A 31 -8.32 -1.13 -10.25
CA GLY A 31 -8.26 0.33 -10.09
C GLY A 31 -8.93 0.83 -8.81
N HIS A 32 -8.99 0.00 -7.76
CA HIS A 32 -9.61 0.38 -6.49
C HIS A 32 -8.72 1.28 -5.61
N ILE A 33 -7.43 1.40 -5.93
CA ILE A 33 -6.55 2.42 -5.35
C ILE A 33 -6.78 3.73 -6.10
N VAL A 34 -7.59 4.62 -5.52
CA VAL A 34 -8.10 5.82 -6.19
C VAL A 34 -7.24 7.06 -5.96
N LYS A 35 -6.40 7.04 -4.94
CA LYS A 35 -5.43 8.11 -4.66
C LYS A 35 -4.22 7.49 -3.96
N CYS A 36 -3.03 7.94 -4.32
CA CYS A 36 -1.77 7.59 -3.66
C CYS A 36 -0.85 8.81 -3.73
N GLY A 37 -0.20 9.16 -2.63
CA GLY A 37 0.64 10.34 -2.57
C GLY A 37 1.52 10.41 -1.32
N GLN A 38 2.62 11.17 -1.42
CA GLN A 38 3.57 11.37 -0.32
C GLN A 38 2.97 12.23 0.80
N LEU A 39 3.43 12.00 2.02
CA LEU A 39 3.06 12.79 3.19
C LEU A 39 4.11 13.89 3.42
N SER A 40 3.66 15.09 3.80
CA SER A 40 4.50 16.29 4.02
C SER A 40 5.58 16.11 5.08
N GLU A 41 5.39 15.17 6.00
CA GLU A 41 6.32 14.84 7.08
C GLU A 41 7.40 13.83 6.69
N THR A 42 7.78 13.76 5.40
CA THR A 42 8.96 13.00 4.97
C THR A 42 10.23 13.75 5.41
N ASN A 43 10.41 13.87 6.72
CA ASN A 43 11.49 14.62 7.38
C ASN A 43 12.79 13.80 7.51
N ASN A 44 12.76 12.53 7.08
CA ASN A 44 13.90 11.63 7.16
C ASN A 44 14.34 11.25 5.74
N ASN A 45 15.57 11.59 5.39
CA ASN A 45 16.14 11.35 4.04
C ASN A 45 16.24 9.86 3.68
N ASP A 46 16.00 8.96 4.63
CA ASP A 46 16.18 7.51 4.46
C ASP A 46 14.87 6.75 4.20
N GLU A 47 13.71 7.42 4.21
CA GLU A 47 12.41 6.78 3.94
C GLU A 47 11.45 7.69 3.16
N VAL A 48 10.56 7.07 2.39
CA VAL A 48 9.40 7.72 1.76
C VAL A 48 8.15 7.33 2.52
N ARG A 49 7.47 8.34 3.07
CA ARG A 49 6.16 8.18 3.70
C ARG A 49 5.07 8.56 2.73
N PHE A 50 4.09 7.68 2.56
CA PHE A 50 2.97 7.94 1.66
C PHE A 50 1.68 7.36 2.22
N ALA A 51 0.55 7.86 1.72
CA ALA A 51 -0.75 7.26 1.98
C ALA A 51 -1.47 6.93 0.68
N ALA A 52 -2.32 5.92 0.76
CA ALA A 52 -3.19 5.49 -0.33
C ALA A 52 -4.63 5.35 0.14
N PHE A 53 -5.57 5.54 -0.78
CA PHE A 53 -7.00 5.46 -0.55
C PHE A 53 -7.58 4.32 -1.39
N CYS A 54 -8.11 3.29 -0.75
CA CYS A 54 -8.69 2.12 -1.40
C CYS A 54 -10.21 2.11 -1.26
N MET A 55 -10.94 2.05 -2.37
CA MET A 55 -12.40 1.94 -2.38
C MET A 55 -12.90 0.70 -1.63
N GLN A 56 -14.04 0.83 -0.95
CA GLN A 56 -14.70 -0.30 -0.31
C GLN A 56 -15.59 -1.03 -1.32
N THR A 57 -15.21 -2.23 -1.74
CA THR A 57 -15.95 -2.97 -2.77
C THR A 57 -17.36 -3.38 -2.36
N SER A 58 -17.61 -3.58 -1.06
CA SER A 58 -18.94 -3.93 -0.53
C SER A 58 -19.79 -2.72 -0.16
N HIS A 59 -19.20 -1.53 -0.06
CA HIS A 59 -19.87 -0.31 0.39
C HIS A 59 -19.31 0.91 -0.35
N LEU A 60 -19.52 0.97 -1.67
CA LEU A 60 -18.92 2.00 -2.54
C LEU A 60 -19.24 3.46 -2.16
N LYS A 61 -20.31 3.68 -1.37
CA LYS A 61 -20.69 5.01 -0.87
C LYS A 61 -19.93 5.43 0.39
N ASN A 62 -19.24 4.51 1.05
CA ASN A 62 -18.45 4.82 2.23
C ASN A 62 -17.11 5.45 1.86
N LYS A 63 -16.51 6.14 2.83
CA LYS A 63 -15.14 6.64 2.69
C LYS A 63 -14.18 5.49 2.35
N PRO A 64 -13.24 5.69 1.41
CA PRO A 64 -12.18 4.72 1.16
C PRO A 64 -11.43 4.33 2.43
N HIS A 65 -10.89 3.12 2.46
CA HIS A 65 -9.89 2.79 3.46
C HIS A 65 -8.64 3.60 3.20
N GLU A 66 -8.04 4.09 4.28
CA GLU A 66 -6.77 4.80 4.26
C GLU A 66 -5.68 3.81 4.60
N ILE A 67 -4.59 3.87 3.85
CA ILE A 67 -3.43 3.01 4.03
C ILE A 67 -2.21 3.90 4.18
N TYR A 68 -1.55 3.83 5.33
CA TYR A 68 -0.35 4.60 5.67
C TYR A 68 0.87 3.70 5.55
N CYS A 69 1.89 4.19 4.85
CA CYS A 69 3.05 3.38 4.47
C CYS A 69 4.35 4.13 4.73
N SER A 70 5.38 3.40 5.16
CA SER A 70 6.77 3.86 5.11
C SER A 70 7.64 2.82 4.41
N VAL A 71 8.47 3.29 3.47
CA VAL A 71 9.38 2.47 2.67
C VAL A 71 10.76 3.12 2.70
N SER A 72 11.80 2.38 3.04
CA SER A 72 13.17 2.90 3.03
C SER A 72 13.66 3.17 1.61
N CYS A 73 14.68 4.02 1.43
CA CYS A 73 15.21 4.40 0.11
C CYS A 73 15.67 3.23 -0.77
N ASP A 74 16.01 2.07 -0.17
CA ASP A 74 16.35 0.82 -0.88
C ASP A 74 15.13 -0.03 -1.25
N GLY A 75 13.92 0.48 -1.02
CA GLY A 75 12.66 -0.14 -1.41
C GLY A 75 12.10 -1.16 -0.40
N LYS A 76 12.66 -1.27 0.81
CA LYS A 76 12.13 -2.19 1.84
C LYS A 76 10.91 -1.61 2.53
N ILE A 77 9.92 -2.46 2.79
CA ILE A 77 8.67 -2.05 3.44
C ILE A 77 8.91 -2.01 4.95
N LEU A 78 8.89 -0.81 5.54
CA LEU A 78 9.11 -0.61 6.97
C LEU A 78 7.82 -0.80 7.75
N THR A 79 6.77 -0.09 7.35
CA THR A 79 5.45 -0.13 7.99
C THR A 79 4.33 -0.01 6.98
N MET A 80 3.22 -0.68 7.25
CA MET A 80 1.99 -0.53 6.48
C MET A 80 0.78 -0.77 7.36
N VAL A 81 -0.10 0.22 7.44
CA VAL A 81 -1.30 0.19 8.30
C VAL A 81 -2.50 0.57 7.47
N CYS A 82 -3.57 -0.25 7.53
CA CYS A 82 -4.83 0.04 6.86
C CYS A 82 -5.93 0.29 7.89
N THR A 83 -6.78 1.29 7.67
CA THR A 83 -7.90 1.62 8.56
C THR A 83 -9.08 0.64 8.48
N CYS A 84 -8.99 -0.41 7.67
CA CYS A 84 -10.02 -1.46 7.67
C CYS A 84 -9.96 -2.29 8.95
N LYS A 85 -11.08 -2.94 9.32
CA LYS A 85 -11.16 -3.76 10.55
C LYS A 85 -10.06 -4.82 10.66
N ALA A 86 -9.68 -5.45 9.54
CA ALA A 86 -8.61 -6.45 9.51
C ALA A 86 -7.19 -5.81 9.55
N GLY A 87 -7.06 -4.56 9.10
CA GLY A 87 -5.79 -3.84 9.00
C GLY A 87 -5.30 -3.23 10.32
N LEU A 88 -6.14 -3.21 11.35
CA LEU A 88 -5.82 -2.68 12.68
C LEU A 88 -5.04 -3.65 13.57
N GLY A 89 -4.69 -4.83 13.06
CA GLY A 89 -3.87 -5.83 13.77
C GLY A 89 -3.17 -6.85 12.86
N GLU A 90 -3.51 -6.90 11.57
CA GLU A 90 -2.94 -7.83 10.60
C GLU A 90 -2.77 -7.19 9.22
N LYS A 91 -2.11 -7.91 8.31
CA LYS A 91 -1.90 -7.50 6.92
C LYS A 91 -3.11 -7.90 6.10
N CYS A 92 -3.75 -6.94 5.45
CA CYS A 92 -5.02 -7.15 4.77
C CYS A 92 -4.88 -7.03 3.24
N LYS A 93 -5.88 -7.47 2.50
CA LYS A 93 -5.89 -7.32 1.03
C LYS A 93 -5.70 -5.88 0.53
N HIS A 94 -6.09 -4.86 1.30
CA HIS A 94 -5.89 -3.46 0.91
C HIS A 94 -4.42 -3.03 1.01
N THR A 95 -3.69 -3.49 2.04
CA THR A 95 -2.23 -3.24 2.12
C THR A 95 -1.54 -3.90 0.95
N PHE A 96 -1.89 -5.16 0.62
CA PHE A 96 -1.38 -5.82 -0.57
C PHE A 96 -1.74 -5.09 -1.87
N GLY A 97 -2.99 -4.65 -2.03
CA GLY A 97 -3.42 -3.90 -3.21
C GLY A 97 -2.62 -2.61 -3.41
N THR A 98 -2.36 -1.87 -2.33
CA THR A 98 -1.49 -0.70 -2.37
C THR A 98 -0.05 -1.08 -2.74
N LEU A 99 0.51 -2.16 -2.18
CA LEU A 99 1.88 -2.59 -2.54
C LEU A 99 2.00 -2.96 -4.01
N PHE A 100 1.04 -3.71 -4.58
CA PHE A 100 1.03 -4.06 -6.00
C PHE A 100 0.80 -2.85 -6.90
N TYR A 101 0.02 -1.87 -6.47
CA TYR A 101 -0.08 -0.61 -7.19
C TYR A 101 1.27 0.13 -7.22
N CYS A 102 1.99 0.11 -6.10
CA CYS A 102 3.31 0.73 -5.92
C CYS A 102 4.47 -0.01 -6.62
N THR A 103 4.29 -1.25 -7.09
CA THR A 103 5.34 -1.91 -7.90
C THR A 103 5.45 -1.31 -9.31
N LEU A 104 4.42 -0.58 -9.75
CA LEU A 104 4.32 0.00 -11.08
C LEU A 104 4.70 1.49 -11.11
N ILE A 105 5.02 2.08 -9.96
CA ILE A 105 5.16 3.53 -9.80
C ILE A 105 6.44 3.83 -9.02
N ASP A 106 7.18 4.84 -9.47
CA ASP A 106 8.27 5.39 -8.69
C ASP A 106 7.70 6.19 -7.51
N LEU A 107 7.91 5.71 -6.28
CA LEU A 107 7.40 6.35 -5.06
C LEU A 107 7.91 7.78 -4.86
N ASN A 108 9.09 8.12 -5.41
CA ASN A 108 9.63 9.48 -5.34
C ASN A 108 8.87 10.46 -6.24
N THR A 109 8.05 9.95 -7.16
CA THR A 109 7.26 10.76 -8.11
C THR A 109 5.81 10.90 -7.70
N LEU A 110 5.41 10.24 -6.61
CA LEU A 110 4.06 10.37 -6.07
C LEU A 110 3.77 11.83 -5.69
N PRO A 111 2.58 12.35 -6.01
CA PRO A 111 2.22 13.72 -5.66
C PRO A 111 2.14 13.89 -4.14
N MET A 112 2.40 15.10 -3.64
CA MET A 112 2.15 15.42 -2.24
C MET A 112 0.65 15.36 -1.95
N LEU A 113 0.27 14.68 -0.87
CA LEU A 113 -1.08 14.78 -0.33
C LEU A 113 -1.19 16.09 0.45
N SER A 114 -1.94 17.03 -0.12
CA SER A 114 -2.42 18.26 0.52
C SER A 114 -3.48 17.97 1.57
#